data_AF-A0A4Y9ZBP2-F1
#
_entry.id   AF-A0A4Y9ZBP2-F1
#
_cell.length_a   1.000
_cell.length_b   1.000
_cell.length_c   1.000
_cell.angle_alpha   90.00
_cell.angle_beta   90.00
_cell.angle_gamma   90.00
#
_symmetry.space_group_name_H-M   'P 1'
#
loop_
_entity.id
_entity.type
_entity.pdbx_description
1 polymer ?
#
loop_
_entity_poly.entity_id
_entity_poly.type
_entity_poly.pdbx_seq_one_letter_code
_entity_poly.pdbx_strand_id
1 'polypeptide(L)'
;MDFRRALVCAMVAIHDAGVRHFDIRNRNVLDNKGFPMVIDFGEAEDHECECTMEIVENIPAPFDSQFGCDELHQLCIDLRIWKPGMFQYIWSSQPAADYLCRPYSLAETAPESWSYEDAVYEAYRVIDEHLKEFYPEDYSGWCKMVEKMLPPSRSRSRASDETSPSASASSALNDSLSLSEIPPANTTTFVDSQ
;
A
#
# COMPACT_ATOMS: atom_id res chain seq x y z
N MET A 1 27.10 -17.44 5.76
CA MET A 1 26.25 -16.93 4.66
C MET A 1 24.89 -17.55 4.85
N ASP A 2 23.81 -16.78 4.84
CA ASP A 2 22.44 -17.31 4.87
C ASP A 2 22.18 -18.13 3.58
N PHE A 3 21.44 -19.23 3.67
CA PHE A 3 21.14 -20.12 2.52
C PHE A 3 20.49 -19.37 1.36
N ARG A 4 19.56 -18.44 1.64
CA ARG A 4 18.87 -17.65 0.63
C ARG A 4 19.82 -16.72 -0.10
N ARG A 5 20.74 -16.08 0.63
CA ARG A 5 21.78 -15.25 0.03
C ARG A 5 22.77 -16.08 -0.78
N ALA A 6 23.13 -17.27 -0.30
CA ALA A 6 23.97 -18.18 -1.07
C ALA A 6 23.27 -18.60 -2.38
N LEU A 7 21.94 -18.77 -2.36
CA LEU A 7 21.16 -19.12 -3.55
C LEU A 7 21.12 -17.97 -4.55
N VAL A 8 20.92 -16.73 -4.08
CA VAL A 8 21.02 -15.54 -4.93
C VAL A 8 22.40 -15.46 -5.58
N CYS A 9 23.48 -15.64 -4.81
CA CYS A 9 24.84 -15.62 -5.37
C CYS A 9 25.08 -16.74 -6.40
N ALA A 10 24.53 -17.93 -6.17
CA ALA A 10 24.62 -19.02 -7.14
C ALA A 10 23.88 -18.68 -8.44
N MET A 11 22.69 -18.07 -8.33
CA MET A 11 21.90 -17.66 -9.50
C MET A 11 22.54 -16.50 -10.27
N VAL A 12 23.13 -15.52 -9.58
CA VAL A 12 23.94 -14.48 -10.22
C VAL A 12 25.10 -15.11 -10.98
N ALA A 13 25.81 -16.09 -10.40
CA ALA A 13 26.91 -16.76 -11.10
C ALA A 13 26.45 -17.57 -12.33
N ILE A 14 25.23 -18.12 -12.32
CA ILE A 14 24.62 -18.78 -13.49
C ILE A 14 24.32 -17.75 -14.58
N HIS A 15 23.79 -16.57 -14.21
CA HIS A 15 23.50 -15.48 -15.13
C HIS A 15 24.79 -14.87 -15.73
N ASP A 16 25.82 -14.68 -14.91
CA ASP A 16 27.15 -14.23 -15.35
C ASP A 16 27.80 -15.22 -16.35
N ALA A 17 27.42 -16.50 -16.28
CA ALA A 17 27.83 -17.52 -17.24
C ALA A 17 27.00 -17.51 -18.54
N GLY A 18 26.06 -16.58 -18.68
CA GLY A 18 25.22 -16.41 -19.86
C GLY A 18 24.01 -17.34 -19.89
N VAL A 19 23.53 -17.80 -18.74
CA VAL A 19 22.43 -18.77 -18.65
C VAL A 19 21.31 -18.24 -17.76
N ARG A 20 20.06 -18.40 -18.19
CA ARG A 20 18.87 -18.29 -17.33
C ARG A 20 18.25 -19.66 -17.14
N HIS A 21 17.69 -19.94 -15.97
CA HIS A 21 17.27 -21.31 -15.62
C HIS A 21 15.79 -21.61 -15.96
N PHE A 22 14.91 -20.62 -15.87
CA PHE A 22 13.46 -20.67 -16.09
C PHE A 22 12.60 -21.53 -15.15
N ASP A 23 13.18 -22.35 -14.28
CA ASP A 23 12.44 -23.25 -13.37
C ASP A 23 13.03 -23.31 -11.95
N ILE A 24 13.40 -22.15 -11.41
CA ILE A 24 13.90 -22.05 -10.03
C ILE A 24 12.75 -22.25 -9.05
N ARG A 25 12.55 -23.51 -8.65
CA ARG A 25 11.57 -23.92 -7.63
C ARG A 25 12.23 -24.80 -6.59
N ASN A 26 11.59 -24.96 -5.43
CA ASN A 26 12.13 -25.74 -4.30
C ASN A 26 12.58 -27.17 -4.67
N ARG A 27 11.98 -27.81 -5.69
CA ARG A 27 12.39 -29.13 -6.17
C ARG A 27 13.73 -29.15 -6.92
N ASN A 28 14.15 -28.00 -7.44
CA ASN A 28 15.34 -27.82 -8.28
C ASN A 28 16.47 -27.11 -7.51
N VAL A 29 16.32 -26.94 -6.20
CA VAL A 29 17.35 -26.39 -5.31
C VAL A 29 17.58 -27.39 -4.19
N LEU A 30 18.73 -28.06 -4.20
CA LEU A 30 19.13 -29.00 -3.16
C LEU A 30 19.92 -28.30 -2.06
N ASP A 31 19.74 -28.75 -0.81
CA ASP A 31 20.61 -28.38 0.30
C ASP A 31 21.80 -29.36 0.39
N ASN A 32 22.99 -28.88 0.04
CA ASN A 32 24.24 -29.58 0.23
C ASN A 32 25.02 -28.99 1.41
N LYS A 33 24.74 -29.48 2.62
CA LYS A 33 25.44 -29.08 3.87
C LYS A 33 25.34 -27.58 4.16
N GLY A 34 24.17 -26.99 3.93
CA GLY A 34 23.89 -25.57 4.09
C GLY A 34 24.24 -24.73 2.86
N PHE A 35 24.68 -25.34 1.76
CA PHE A 35 24.95 -24.66 0.50
C PHE A 35 23.92 -25.06 -0.57
N PRO A 36 23.28 -24.08 -1.23
CA PRO A 36 22.34 -24.37 -2.28
C PRO A 36 23.06 -24.93 -3.51
N MET A 37 22.48 -25.99 -4.07
CA MET A 37 22.90 -26.57 -5.34
C MET A 37 21.72 -26.53 -6.29
N VAL A 38 21.84 -25.71 -7.33
CA VAL A 38 20.83 -25.56 -8.39
C VAL A 38 21.00 -26.72 -9.37
N ILE A 39 19.90 -27.39 -9.70
CA ILE A 39 19.87 -28.57 -10.59
C ILE A 39 18.74 -28.41 -11.62
N ASP A 40 18.69 -29.32 -12.59
CA ASP A 40 17.62 -29.41 -13.59
C ASP A 40 17.57 -28.24 -14.58
N PHE A 41 18.67 -28.06 -15.31
CA PHE A 41 18.82 -27.08 -16.40
C PHE A 41 18.08 -27.50 -17.69
N GLY A 42 17.05 -28.35 -17.61
CA GLY A 42 16.32 -28.83 -18.79
C GLY A 42 15.56 -27.73 -19.54
N GLU A 43 15.11 -26.70 -18.81
CA GLU A 43 14.42 -25.51 -19.33
C GLU A 43 15.36 -24.29 -19.46
N ALA A 44 16.66 -24.48 -19.23
CA ALA A 44 17.61 -23.38 -19.25
C ALA A 44 17.90 -22.90 -20.68
N GLU A 45 18.11 -21.60 -20.83
CA GLU A 45 18.38 -20.96 -22.12
C GLU A 45 19.56 -19.99 -22.01
N ASP A 46 20.16 -19.68 -23.17
CA ASP A 46 21.14 -18.61 -23.29
C ASP A 46 20.51 -17.28 -22.87
N HIS A 47 21.26 -16.48 -22.11
CA HIS A 47 20.78 -15.24 -21.53
C HIS A 47 21.88 -14.19 -21.46
N GLU A 48 21.63 -13.02 -22.03
CA GLU A 48 22.39 -11.82 -21.73
C GLU A 48 21.69 -11.11 -20.57
N CYS A 49 22.26 -11.22 -19.37
CA CYS A 49 21.65 -10.60 -18.19
C CYS A 49 21.81 -9.07 -18.26
N GLU A 50 20.68 -8.35 -18.30
CA GLU A 50 20.65 -6.89 -18.28
C GLU A 50 20.57 -6.32 -16.84
N CYS A 51 20.80 -7.15 -15.83
CA CYS A 51 20.84 -6.70 -14.44
C CYS A 51 21.97 -5.68 -14.24
N THR A 52 21.59 -4.43 -13.98
CA THR A 52 22.55 -3.32 -13.77
C THR A 52 22.67 -2.90 -12.31
N MET A 53 21.84 -3.47 -11.44
CA MET A 53 21.72 -3.08 -10.04
C MET A 53 22.29 -4.15 -9.11
N GLU A 54 22.98 -3.71 -8.05
CA GLU A 54 23.38 -4.62 -6.98
C GLU A 54 22.16 -5.09 -6.18
N ILE A 55 22.10 -6.37 -5.86
CA ILE A 55 21.07 -6.94 -4.99
C ILE A 55 21.42 -6.62 -3.53
N VAL A 56 20.84 -5.53 -3.02
CA VAL A 56 20.98 -5.11 -1.61
C VAL A 56 19.81 -5.67 -0.79
N GLU A 57 20.09 -6.26 0.37
CA GLU A 57 19.07 -6.83 1.26
C GLU A 57 18.29 -5.74 2.02
N ASN A 58 17.03 -6.04 2.40
CA ASN A 58 16.19 -5.24 3.30
C ASN A 58 15.83 -3.81 2.80
N ILE A 59 15.98 -3.54 1.52
CA ILE A 59 15.44 -2.34 0.85
C ILE A 59 14.11 -2.67 0.16
N PRO A 60 13.26 -1.68 -0.17
CA PRO A 60 12.10 -1.89 -1.02
C PRO A 60 12.51 -2.53 -2.36
N ALA A 61 11.76 -3.52 -2.81
CA ALA A 61 12.02 -4.15 -4.10
C ALA A 61 11.93 -3.10 -5.23
N PRO A 62 12.93 -3.03 -6.13
CA PRO A 62 12.85 -2.18 -7.31
C PRO A 62 11.75 -2.68 -8.27
N PHE A 63 11.36 -1.86 -9.24
CA PHE A 63 10.55 -2.35 -10.35
C PHE A 63 11.34 -3.32 -11.22
N ASP A 64 10.66 -4.31 -11.79
CA ASP A 64 11.21 -5.28 -12.73
C ASP A 64 11.97 -4.62 -13.89
N SER A 65 11.35 -3.61 -14.49
CA SER A 65 11.87 -2.78 -15.59
C SER A 65 13.10 -1.95 -15.20
N GLN A 66 13.27 -1.62 -13.92
CA GLN A 66 14.46 -0.93 -13.42
C GLN A 66 15.58 -1.91 -13.09
N PHE A 67 15.22 -3.10 -12.60
CA PHE A 67 16.19 -4.11 -12.19
C PHE A 67 16.85 -4.81 -13.38
N GLY A 68 16.10 -5.07 -14.46
CA GLY A 68 16.64 -5.55 -15.74
C GLY A 68 16.74 -7.07 -15.88
N CYS A 69 16.33 -7.86 -14.89
CA CYS A 69 16.27 -9.32 -15.02
C CYS A 69 15.09 -9.89 -14.25
N ASP A 70 14.11 -10.45 -14.96
CA ASP A 70 12.86 -10.97 -14.40
C ASP A 70 13.07 -12.20 -13.50
N GLU A 71 13.92 -13.15 -13.89
CA GLU A 71 14.20 -14.35 -13.09
C GLU A 71 14.87 -13.99 -11.75
N LEU A 72 15.93 -13.17 -11.77
CA LEU A 72 16.62 -12.74 -10.55
C LEU A 72 15.74 -11.83 -9.69
N HIS A 73 14.92 -10.98 -10.31
CA HIS A 73 13.96 -10.13 -9.61
C HIS A 73 12.93 -10.96 -8.84
N GLN A 74 12.27 -11.90 -9.53
CA GLN A 74 11.28 -12.78 -8.93
C GLN A 74 11.89 -13.63 -7.83
N LEU A 75 13.11 -14.16 -8.03
CA LEU A 75 13.83 -14.91 -7.01
C LEU A 75 14.05 -14.08 -5.73
N CYS A 76 14.45 -12.81 -5.86
CA CYS A 76 14.66 -11.94 -4.72
C CYS A 76 13.36 -11.62 -3.96
N ILE A 77 12.24 -11.52 -4.67
CA ILE A 77 10.90 -11.39 -4.07
C ILE A 77 10.55 -12.67 -3.30
N ASP A 78 10.66 -13.83 -3.94
CA ASP A 78 10.26 -15.12 -3.35
C ASP A 78 11.07 -15.46 -2.09
N LEU A 79 12.37 -15.13 -2.11
CA LEU A 79 13.27 -15.32 -0.97
C LEU A 79 13.16 -14.23 0.11
N ARG A 80 12.36 -13.18 -0.14
CA ARG A 80 12.23 -12.00 0.74
C ARG A 80 13.59 -11.35 1.03
N ILE A 81 14.41 -11.23 0.00
CA ILE A 81 15.68 -10.50 0.03
C ILE A 81 15.39 -9.00 0.13
N TRP A 82 14.40 -8.56 -0.64
CA TRP A 82 13.83 -7.22 -0.58
C TRP A 82 12.58 -7.20 0.29
N LYS A 83 12.30 -6.03 0.85
CA LYS A 83 10.99 -5.71 1.43
C LYS A 83 9.99 -5.48 0.29
N PRO A 84 8.68 -5.66 0.53
CA PRO A 84 7.68 -5.34 -0.47
C PRO A 84 7.83 -3.90 -0.97
N GLY A 85 8.16 -3.75 -2.26
CA GLY A 85 8.31 -2.44 -2.92
C GLY A 85 6.98 -1.81 -3.31
N MET A 86 5.89 -2.56 -3.21
CA MET A 86 4.54 -2.16 -3.56
C MET A 86 3.56 -2.55 -2.44
N PHE A 87 2.46 -1.81 -2.31
CA PHE A 87 1.38 -2.13 -1.38
C PHE A 87 0.02 -1.80 -1.99
N GLN A 88 -1.01 -2.53 -1.56
CA GLN A 88 -2.37 -2.34 -2.07
C GLN A 88 -3.00 -1.10 -1.44
N TYR A 89 -3.54 -0.22 -2.28
CA TYR A 89 -4.38 0.91 -1.88
C TYR A 89 -5.64 0.96 -2.75
N ILE A 90 -6.80 0.82 -2.11
CA ILE A 90 -8.11 0.73 -2.77
C ILE A 90 -8.09 -0.39 -3.84
N TRP A 91 -7.97 -0.05 -5.12
CA TRP A 91 -8.01 -0.99 -6.25
C TRP A 91 -6.68 -1.05 -7.02
N SER A 92 -5.65 -0.37 -6.54
CA SER A 92 -4.37 -0.23 -7.22
C SER A 92 -3.19 -0.59 -6.33
N SER A 93 -2.11 -1.06 -6.94
CA SER A 93 -0.84 -1.27 -6.28
C SER A 93 -0.03 0.03 -6.34
N GLN A 94 0.51 0.46 -5.21
CA GLN A 94 1.20 1.74 -5.06
C GLN A 94 2.65 1.53 -4.63
N PRO A 95 3.60 2.32 -5.14
CA PRO A 95 5.01 2.16 -4.80
C PRO A 95 5.30 2.62 -3.38
N ALA A 96 5.93 1.74 -2.59
CA ALA A 96 6.31 2.01 -1.22
C ALA A 96 7.25 3.23 -1.13
N ALA A 97 8.23 3.32 -2.04
CA ALA A 97 9.19 4.42 -2.07
C ALA A 97 8.54 5.80 -2.26
N ASP A 98 7.40 5.87 -2.95
CA ASP A 98 6.74 7.13 -3.29
C ASP A 98 5.72 7.58 -2.25
N TYR A 99 5.04 6.62 -1.60
CA TYR A 99 3.85 6.92 -0.80
C TYR A 99 3.96 6.54 0.69
N LEU A 100 4.96 5.76 1.11
CA LEU A 100 5.18 5.53 2.53
C LEU A 100 5.42 6.87 3.24
N CYS A 101 4.75 7.07 4.38
CA CYS A 101 4.75 8.33 5.13
C CYS A 101 4.13 9.54 4.41
N ARG A 102 3.42 9.35 3.28
CA ARG A 102 2.79 10.44 2.50
C ARG A 102 1.29 10.18 2.26
N PRO A 103 0.46 10.06 3.32
CA PRO A 103 -0.93 9.64 3.20
C PRO A 103 -1.80 10.58 2.35
N TYR A 104 -1.54 11.89 2.39
CA TYR A 104 -2.28 12.85 1.57
C TYR A 104 -1.96 12.72 0.08
N SER A 105 -0.69 12.56 -0.29
CA SER A 105 -0.30 12.30 -1.69
C SER A 105 -0.84 10.96 -2.19
N LEU A 106 -0.91 9.95 -1.32
CA LEU A 106 -1.56 8.68 -1.67
C LEU A 106 -3.07 8.88 -1.89
N ALA A 107 -3.75 9.66 -1.04
CA ALA A 107 -5.18 9.93 -1.18
C ALA A 107 -5.55 10.66 -2.48
N GLU A 108 -4.65 11.47 -3.04
CA GLU A 108 -4.83 12.12 -4.35
C GLU A 108 -4.88 11.11 -5.51
N THR A 109 -4.38 9.87 -5.32
CA THR A 109 -4.46 8.80 -6.33
C THR A 109 -5.78 8.03 -6.30
N ALA A 110 -6.67 8.35 -5.36
CA ALA A 110 -7.91 7.61 -5.20
C ALA A 110 -8.83 7.76 -6.41
N PRO A 111 -9.62 6.72 -6.75
CA PRO A 111 -10.63 6.81 -7.80
C PRO A 111 -11.67 7.91 -7.50
N GLU A 112 -12.24 8.51 -8.54
CA GLU A 112 -13.26 9.58 -8.42
C GLU A 112 -14.48 9.19 -7.57
N SER A 113 -14.77 7.90 -7.44
CA SER A 113 -15.88 7.40 -6.62
C SER A 113 -15.65 7.50 -5.10
N TRP A 114 -14.42 7.77 -4.66
CA TRP A 114 -14.06 7.91 -3.25
C TRP A 114 -14.08 9.39 -2.83
N SER A 115 -14.65 9.68 -1.66
CA SER A 115 -14.47 11.01 -1.06
C SER A 115 -13.01 11.18 -0.64
N TYR A 116 -12.49 12.41 -0.73
CA TYR A 116 -11.12 12.70 -0.29
C TYR A 116 -10.89 12.35 1.19
N GLU A 117 -11.89 12.57 2.05
CA GLU A 117 -11.81 12.20 3.48
C GLU A 117 -11.66 10.68 3.68
N ASP A 118 -12.47 9.89 2.96
CA ASP A 118 -12.38 8.42 3.02
C ASP A 118 -11.06 7.91 2.42
N ALA A 119 -10.60 8.54 1.34
CA ALA A 119 -9.33 8.24 0.70
C ALA A 119 -8.14 8.49 1.64
N VAL A 120 -8.16 9.62 2.37
CA VAL A 120 -7.14 9.93 3.39
C VAL A 120 -7.20 8.91 4.53
N TYR A 121 -8.38 8.62 5.08
CA TYR A 121 -8.49 7.63 6.15
C TYR A 121 -7.93 6.27 5.74
N GLU A 122 -8.27 5.82 4.55
CA GLU A 122 -7.78 4.56 4.00
C GLU A 122 -6.27 4.60 3.75
N ALA A 123 -5.74 5.72 3.28
CA ALA A 123 -4.30 5.91 3.07
C ALA A 123 -3.51 5.76 4.37
N TYR A 124 -3.97 6.39 5.46
CA TYR A 124 -3.37 6.19 6.80
C TYR A 124 -3.44 4.72 7.23
N ARG A 125 -4.58 4.06 7.05
CA ARG A 125 -4.78 2.67 7.46
C ARG A 125 -3.81 1.72 6.74
N VAL A 126 -3.72 1.81 5.41
CA VAL A 126 -2.86 0.89 4.64
C VAL A 126 -1.38 1.16 4.85
N ILE A 127 -0.97 2.43 5.01
CA ILE A 127 0.43 2.77 5.32
C ILE A 127 0.80 2.25 6.71
N ASP A 128 -0.08 2.41 7.70
CA ASP A 128 0.14 1.91 9.06
C ASP A 128 0.35 0.39 9.07
N GLU A 129 -0.56 -0.35 8.43
CA GLU A 129 -0.47 -1.82 8.32
C GLU A 129 0.82 -2.25 7.61
N HIS A 130 1.15 -1.61 6.49
CA HIS A 130 2.33 -1.97 5.70
C HIS A 130 3.65 -1.68 6.42
N LEU A 131 3.77 -0.51 7.06
CA LEU A 131 4.97 -0.16 7.82
C LEU A 131 5.14 -1.09 9.03
N LYS A 132 4.05 -1.38 9.73
CA LYS A 132 4.09 -2.25 10.91
C LYS A 132 4.56 -3.67 10.57
N GLU A 133 4.13 -4.19 9.43
CA GLU A 133 4.47 -5.55 9.01
C GLU A 133 5.85 -5.66 8.37
N PHE A 134 6.20 -4.72 7.49
CA PHE A 134 7.37 -4.87 6.61
C PHE A 134 8.52 -3.89 6.87
N TYR A 135 8.25 -2.77 7.58
CA TYR A 135 9.22 -1.72 7.89
C TYR A 135 9.17 -1.32 9.38
N PRO A 136 9.35 -2.29 10.31
CA PRO A 136 9.19 -2.03 11.75
C PRO A 136 10.17 -0.98 12.29
N GLU A 137 11.35 -0.83 11.67
CA GLU A 137 12.31 0.21 11.99
C GLU A 137 11.79 1.63 11.70
N ASP A 138 10.99 1.80 10.65
CA ASP A 138 10.42 3.08 10.25
C ASP A 138 9.08 3.38 10.95
N TYR A 139 8.39 2.34 11.44
CA TYR A 139 7.08 2.43 12.07
C TYR A 139 7.04 3.41 13.26
N SER A 140 8.12 3.47 14.05
CA SER A 140 8.20 4.42 15.18
C SER A 140 8.20 5.89 14.72
N GLY A 141 8.78 6.18 13.55
CA GLY A 141 8.76 7.50 12.93
C GLY A 141 7.37 7.85 12.42
N TRP A 142 6.70 6.88 11.81
CA TRP A 142 5.32 6.99 11.36
C TRP A 142 4.36 7.33 12.51
N CYS A 143 4.39 6.60 13.63
CA CYS A 143 3.52 6.91 14.78
C CYS A 143 3.64 8.37 15.26
N LYS A 144 4.87 8.88 15.36
CA LYS A 144 5.15 10.28 15.76
C LYS A 144 4.61 11.29 14.74
N MET A 145 4.53 10.92 13.47
CA MET A 145 3.98 11.76 12.42
C MET A 145 2.44 11.80 12.53
N VAL A 146 1.80 10.63 12.69
CA VAL A 146 0.34 10.52 12.83
C VAL A 146 -0.18 11.27 14.05
N GLU A 147 0.56 11.24 15.17
CA GLU A 147 0.23 12.02 16.37
C GLU A 147 0.14 13.54 16.10
N LYS A 148 0.93 14.05 15.15
CA LYS A 148 0.97 15.48 14.80
C LYS A 148 -0.03 15.84 13.70
N MET A 149 -0.31 14.91 12.80
CA MET A 149 -1.16 15.10 11.62
C MET A 149 -2.29 14.07 11.66
N LEU A 150 -3.18 14.18 12.65
CA LEU A 150 -4.32 13.29 12.74
C LEU A 150 -5.16 13.37 11.46
N PRO A 151 -5.71 12.24 10.98
CA PRO A 151 -6.70 12.27 9.91
C PRO A 151 -7.90 13.11 10.35
N PRO A 152 -8.64 13.74 9.42
CA PRO A 152 -9.89 14.42 9.73
C PRO A 152 -10.76 13.49 10.57
N SER A 153 -11.17 13.95 11.75
CA SER A 153 -11.99 13.15 12.63
C SER A 153 -13.33 12.90 11.94
N ARG A 154 -13.60 11.64 11.57
CA ARG A 154 -14.94 11.20 11.18
C ARG A 154 -15.88 11.60 12.31
N SER A 155 -16.64 12.67 12.08
CA SER A 155 -17.70 13.08 12.98
C SER A 155 -18.69 11.92 12.99
N ARG A 156 -18.62 11.07 14.01
CA ARG A 156 -19.65 10.06 14.28
C ARG A 156 -20.92 10.81 14.65
N SER A 157 -21.66 11.28 13.65
CA SER A 157 -23.07 11.59 13.79
C SER A 157 -23.84 10.27 13.84
N ARG A 158 -23.63 9.49 14.91
CA ARG A 158 -24.63 8.55 15.40
C ARG A 158 -25.41 9.32 16.45
N ALA A 159 -26.43 10.05 15.99
CA ALA A 159 -27.50 10.45 16.87
C ALA A 159 -28.11 9.16 17.44
N SER A 160 -28.02 9.02 18.75
CA SER A 160 -28.75 8.02 19.51
C SER A 160 -30.23 8.36 19.41
N ASP A 161 -30.99 7.61 18.61
CA ASP A 161 -32.42 7.49 18.86
C ASP A 161 -32.61 6.48 20.00
N GLU A 162 -32.42 6.98 21.22
CA GLU A 162 -33.10 6.39 22.37
C GLU A 162 -34.58 6.79 22.27
N THR A 163 -35.42 5.88 21.80
CA THR A 163 -36.87 6.01 21.94
C THR A 163 -37.41 4.83 22.74
N SER A 164 -37.70 5.08 24.02
CA SER A 164 -38.94 4.65 24.69
C SER A 164 -39.04 5.35 26.04
N PRO A 165 -40.21 5.92 26.37
CA PRO A 165 -41.06 5.16 27.29
C PRO A 165 -42.54 5.13 26.92
N SER A 166 -43.21 4.18 27.56
CA SER A 166 -44.58 3.70 27.40
C SER A 166 -45.72 4.66 27.80
N ALA A 167 -46.89 4.37 27.22
CA ALA A 167 -48.25 4.47 27.78
C ALA A 167 -49.03 5.81 27.68
N SER A 168 -49.94 5.82 26.69
CA SER A 168 -51.39 6.09 26.76
C SER A 168 -51.95 7.10 27.77
N ALA A 169 -52.51 8.22 27.30
CA ALA A 169 -53.96 8.54 27.31
C ALA A 169 -54.27 10.01 26.93
N SER A 170 -55.14 10.15 25.92
CA SER A 170 -56.25 11.12 25.80
C SER A 170 -56.04 12.63 26.01
N SER A 171 -56.21 13.43 24.95
CA SER A 171 -57.43 14.22 24.67
C SER A 171 -57.16 15.40 23.72
N ALA A 172 -58.16 15.70 22.91
CA ALA A 172 -58.17 16.67 21.82
C ALA A 172 -58.15 18.13 22.31
N LEU A 173 -57.65 19.04 21.46
CA LEU A 173 -58.44 20.13 20.85
C LEU A 173 -57.58 21.00 19.91
N ASN A 174 -58.27 21.48 18.87
CA ASN A 174 -57.90 22.41 17.80
C ASN A 174 -56.97 23.56 18.20
N ASP A 175 -56.10 24.03 17.30
CA ASP A 175 -56.40 25.26 16.54
C ASP A 175 -55.48 25.49 15.33
N SER A 176 -56.03 26.24 14.38
CA SER A 176 -55.45 26.58 13.07
C SER A 176 -54.49 27.77 13.17
N LEU A 177 -53.52 27.91 12.25
CA LEU A 177 -53.24 29.14 11.46
C LEU A 177 -51.89 29.11 10.69
N SER A 178 -52.02 29.11 9.35
CA SER A 178 -51.31 29.89 8.31
C SER A 178 -49.79 30.19 8.32
N LEU A 179 -49.18 29.76 7.21
CA LEU A 179 -48.19 30.40 6.31
C LEU A 179 -47.47 31.71 6.71
N SER A 180 -46.14 31.70 6.46
CA SER A 180 -45.20 32.74 5.97
C SER A 180 -43.90 32.61 6.77
N GLU A 181 -42.67 32.62 6.26
CA GLU A 181 -42.11 33.41 5.16
C GLU A 181 -40.68 32.90 4.88
N ILE A 182 -40.29 32.91 3.61
CA ILE A 182 -38.91 32.65 3.14
C ILE A 182 -38.22 34.02 3.02
N PRO A 183 -36.96 34.20 3.47
CA PRO A 183 -36.11 35.27 2.96
C PRO A 183 -35.08 34.72 1.94
N PRO A 184 -34.82 35.46 0.84
CA PRO A 184 -33.98 35.00 -0.27
C PRO A 184 -32.49 35.32 -0.11
N ALA A 185 -31.74 34.68 -1.00
CA ALA A 185 -30.31 34.79 -1.25
C ALA A 185 -29.82 36.22 -1.50
N ASN A 186 -28.60 36.51 -1.03
CA ASN A 186 -27.79 37.62 -1.53
C ASN A 186 -26.57 37.09 -2.28
N THR A 187 -26.57 37.34 -3.58
CA THR A 187 -25.44 37.31 -4.49
C THR A 187 -24.60 38.58 -4.28
N THR A 188 -23.28 38.46 -4.21
CA THR A 188 -22.39 39.58 -4.58
C THR A 188 -21.12 39.03 -5.22
N THR A 189 -20.98 39.41 -6.48
CA THR A 189 -19.88 39.18 -7.42
C THR A 189 -18.71 40.16 -7.21
N PHE A 190 -17.49 39.64 -7.42
CA PHE A 190 -16.29 40.24 -8.03
C PHE A 190 -15.76 41.60 -7.57
N VAL A 191 -14.48 41.61 -7.16
CA VAL A 191 -13.44 42.50 -7.71
C VAL A 191 -12.09 41.77 -7.74
N ASP A 192 -11.53 41.64 -8.94
CA ASP A 192 -10.10 41.36 -9.24
C ASP A 192 -9.30 42.67 -9.21
N SER A 193 -8.04 42.61 -8.76
CA SER A 193 -6.88 43.43 -9.20
C SER A 193 -5.64 42.88 -8.46
N GLN A 194 -4.67 42.28 -9.16
CA GLN A 194 -3.47 42.94 -9.74
C GLN A 194 -2.69 43.81 -8.75
#